data_AF-A0A1C4MYF1-F1
#
_entry.id   AF-A0A1C4MYF1-F1
#
_cell.length_a   1.000
_cell.length_b   1.000
_cell.length_c   1.000
_cell.angle_alpha   90.00
_cell.angle_beta   90.00
_cell.angle_gamma   90.00
#
_symmetry.space_group_name_H-M   'P 1'
#
loop_
_entity.id
_entity.type
_entity.pdbx_description
1 polymer ?
#
loop_
_entity_poly.entity_id
_entity_poly.type
_entity_poly.pdbx_seq_one_letter_code
_entity_poly.pdbx_strand_id
1 'polypeptide(L)' 'MIEPGVLAFRGGSVAVPRGPGLGVVLDRDRLARLHEQYLACGLRDRDDTGYLRSIQPGYERRRPRW' A
#
# COMPACT_ATOMS: atom_id res chain seq x y z
N MET A 1 -5.71 -5.94 6.97
CA MET A 1 -6.70 -5.33 6.05
C MET A 1 -7.97 -5.03 6.84
N ILE A 2 -8.78 -4.07 6.40
CA ILE A 2 -10.02 -3.70 7.12
C ILE A 2 -11.26 -4.30 6.46
N GLU A 3 -12.33 -4.44 7.24
CA GLU A 3 -13.65 -4.81 6.74
C GLU A 3 -14.19 -3.74 5.76
N PRO A 4 -14.93 -4.14 4.72
CA PRO A 4 -15.53 -3.21 3.77
C PRO A 4 -16.58 -2.27 4.39
N GLY A 5 -16.78 -1.10 3.77
CA GLY A 5 -17.96 -0.25 4.00
C GLY A 5 -17.69 1.10 4.67
N VAL A 6 -16.74 1.17 5.61
CA VAL A 6 -16.47 2.40 6.37
C VAL A 6 -15.84 3.50 5.50
N LEU A 7 -14.94 3.12 4.59
CA LEU A 7 -14.17 4.06 3.75
C LEU A 7 -14.70 4.11 2.31
N ALA A 8 -15.98 4.45 2.15
CA ALA A 8 -16.58 4.61 0.83
C ALA A 8 -16.29 6.00 0.23
N PHE A 9 -15.81 6.03 -1.01
CA PHE A 9 -15.60 7.28 -1.75
C PHE A 9 -16.91 7.78 -2.36
N ARG A 10 -17.18 9.08 -2.21
CA ARG A 10 -18.26 9.80 -2.88
C ARG A 10 -17.76 11.19 -3.28
N GLY A 11 -17.92 11.55 -4.56
CA GLY A 11 -17.47 12.85 -5.08
C GLY A 11 -15.96 13.14 -4.86
N GLY A 12 -15.10 12.12 -4.96
CA GLY A 12 -13.65 12.29 -4.79
C GLY A 12 -13.17 12.38 -3.35
N SER A 13 -14.03 12.13 -2.36
CA SER A 13 -13.68 12.21 -0.93
C SER A 13 -14.28 11.05 -0.14
N VAL A 14 -13.79 10.85 1.09
CA VAL A 14 -14.32 9.89 2.07
C VAL A 14 -14.89 10.68 3.24
N ALA A 15 -16.11 10.34 3.66
CA ALA A 15 -16.71 10.95 4.84
C ALA A 15 -15.99 10.47 6.13
N VAL A 16 -15.82 11.37 7.10
CA VAL A 16 -15.25 11.01 8.40
C VAL A 16 -16.21 10.06 9.14
N PRO A 17 -15.74 8.89 9.62
CA PRO A 17 -16.57 7.97 10.40
C PRO A 17 -17.14 8.65 11.67
N ARG A 18 -18.39 8.31 12.04
CA ARG A 18 -19.07 8.89 13.21
C ARG A 18 -18.95 8.04 14.49
N GLY A 19 -18.39 6.84 14.38
CA GLY A 19 -18.15 5.94 15.52
C GLY A 19 -16.87 6.30 16.29
N PRO A 20 -16.61 5.65 17.44
CA PRO A 20 -15.41 5.88 18.22
C PRO A 20 -14.13 5.46 17.49
N GLY A 21 -13.01 6.10 17.84
CA GLY A 21 -11.69 5.78 17.29
C GLY A 21 -11.60 6.02 15.78
N LEU A 22 -10.87 5.14 15.07
CA LEU A 22 -10.71 5.24 13.62
C LEU A 22 -11.95 4.79 12.83
N GLY A 23 -12.94 4.19 13.49
CA GLY A 23 -14.17 3.70 12.86
C GLY A 23 -14.00 2.47 11.97
N VAL A 24 -12.84 1.81 11.96
CA VAL A 24 -12.56 0.61 11.14
C VAL A 24 -12.36 -0.63 12.01
N VAL A 25 -12.70 -1.79 11.44
CA VAL A 25 -12.47 -3.11 12.05
C VAL A 25 -11.49 -3.89 11.18
N LEU A 26 -10.62 -4.67 11.82
CA LEU A 26 -9.62 -5.47 11.14
C LEU A 26 -10.24 -6.78 10.62
N ASP A 27 -10.17 -6.97 9.31
CA ASP A 27 -10.42 -8.25 8.65
C ASP A 27 -9.18 -9.14 8.82
N ARG A 28 -9.30 -10.13 9.71
CA ARG A 28 -8.20 -11.02 10.12
C ARG A 28 -7.79 -11.98 9.00
N ASP A 29 -8.73 -12.50 8.24
CA ASP A 29 -8.44 -13.44 7.15
C ASP A 29 -7.72 -12.72 6.01
N ARG A 30 -8.18 -11.51 5.68
CA ARG A 30 -7.53 -10.71 4.65
C ARG A 30 -6.18 -10.16 5.11
N LEU A 31 -6.00 -9.91 6.41
CA LEU A 31 -4.67 -9.63 6.96
C LEU A 31 -3.72 -10.83 6.77
N ALA A 32 -4.15 -12.03 7.13
CA ALA A 32 -3.34 -13.23 7.00
C ALA A 32 -2.91 -13.48 5.54
N ARG A 33 -3.85 -13.38 4.58
CA ARG A 33 -3.54 -13.51 3.15
C ARG A 33 -2.48 -12.52 2.67
N LEU A 34 -2.56 -11.24 3.08
CA LEU A 34 -1.55 -10.26 2.69
C LEU A 34 -0.21 -10.46 3.41
N HIS A 35 -0.22 -11.02 4.62
CA HIS A 35 1.00 -11.41 5.29
C HIS A 35 1.72 -12.55 4.55
N GLU A 36 0.98 -13.58 4.12
CA GLU A 36 1.52 -14.66 3.28
C GLU A 36 2.10 -14.11 1.98
N GLN A 37 1.41 -13.16 1.32
CA GLN A 37 1.93 -12.50 0.13
C GLN A 37 3.24 -11.74 0.39
N TYR A 38 3.34 -11.05 1.54
CA TYR A 38 4.58 -10.37 1.95
C TYR A 38 5.74 -11.34 2.14
N LEU A 39 5.50 -12.48 2.79
CA LEU A 39 6.52 -13.50 2.96
C LEU A 39 6.95 -14.10 1.61
N ALA A 40 5.98 -14.37 0.73
CA ALA A 40 6.22 -14.99 -0.56
C ALA A 40 6.94 -14.06 -1.56
N CYS A 41 6.69 -12.75 -1.53
CA CYS A 41 7.29 -11.82 -2.49
C CYS A 41 8.76 -11.49 -2.19
N GLY A 42 9.25 -11.74 -0.98
CA GLY A 42 10.64 -11.51 -0.58
C GLY A 42 11.06 -10.04 -0.47
N LEU A 43 10.17 -9.09 -0.73
CA LEU A 43 10.46 -7.66 -0.65
C LEU A 43 10.56 -7.21 0.82
N ARG A 44 11.65 -6.52 1.16
CA ARG A 44 11.87 -5.96 2.50
C ARG A 44 11.86 -4.45 2.52
N ASP A 45 12.17 -3.83 1.39
CA ASP A 45 12.22 -2.39 1.22
C ASP A 45 11.58 -1.97 -0.11
N ARG A 46 11.07 -0.74 -0.15
CA ARG A 46 10.67 -0.12 -1.39
C ARG A 46 11.90 0.54 -2.03
N ASP A 47 12.49 -0.13 -3.02
CA ASP A 47 13.57 0.41 -3.84
C ASP A 47 13.19 0.50 -5.32
N ASP A 48 12.46 1.56 -5.67
CA ASP A 48 12.04 1.85 -7.04
C ASP A 48 13.27 1.98 -7.99
N THR A 49 14.42 2.42 -7.49
CA THR A 49 15.63 2.63 -8.31
C THR A 49 16.37 1.33 -8.55
N GLY A 50 16.59 0.52 -7.51
CA GLY A 50 17.16 -0.82 -7.62
C GLY A 50 16.30 -1.73 -8.48
N TYR A 51 14.97 -1.69 -8.31
CA TYR A 51 14.05 -2.42 -9.18
C TYR A 51 14.23 -2.03 -10.65
N LEU A 52 14.23 -0.72 -10.96
CA LEU A 52 14.44 -0.27 -12.34
C LEU A 52 15.85 -0.60 -12.87
N ARG A 53 16.88 -0.56 -12.02
CA ARG A 53 18.26 -0.97 -12.39
C ARG A 53 18.38 -2.46 -12.72
N SER A 54 17.57 -3.31 -12.10
CA SER A 54 17.55 -4.74 -12.45
C SER A 54 17.08 -4.99 -13.89
N ILE A 55 16.30 -4.06 -14.47
CA ILE A 55 15.80 -4.10 -15.84
C ILE A 55 16.65 -3.22 -16.78
N GLN A 56 17.05 -2.04 -16.32
CA GLN A 56 17.87 -1.06 -17.02
C GLN A 56 19.09 -0.68 -16.17
N PRO A 57 20.23 -1.40 -16.28
CA PRO A 57 21.39 -1.24 -15.39
C PRO A 57 21.96 0.19 -15.32
N GLY A 58 21.87 0.95 -16.40
CA GLY A 58 22.33 2.34 -16.48
C GLY A 58 21.39 3.38 -15.85
N TYR A 59 20.26 2.97 -15.26
CA TYR A 59 19.31 3.91 -14.69
C TYR A 59 19.91 4.67 -13.48
N GLU A 60 19.75 5.99 -13.49
CA GLU A 60 20.15 6.88 -12.41
C GLU A 60 18.96 7.74 -11.97
N ARG A 61 18.66 7.75 -10.67
CA ARG A 61 17.59 8.58 -10.10
C ARG A 61 18.05 10.04 -9.91
N ARG A 62 18.06 10.82 -10.99
CA ARG A 62 18.40 12.26 -10.98
C ARG A 62 17.25 13.13 -10.47
N ARG A 63 17.54 14.09 -9.58
CA ARG A 63 16.62 15.14 -9.10
C ARG A 63 17.39 16.47 -8.90
N PRO A 64 17.03 17.57 -9.58
CA PRO A 64 16.07 17.63 -10.69
C PRO A 64 16.62 16.90 -11.94
N ARG A 65 15.74 16.63 -12.91
CA ARG A 65 16.12 16.08 -14.22
C ARG A 65 15.94 17.14 -15.33
N TRP A 66 15.13 18.16 -15.05
CA TRP A 66 14.82 19.32 -15.87
C TRP A 66 14.73 20.53 -14.96
#